data_AF-A0A7C1PXE6-F1
#
_entry.id   AF-A0A7C1PXE6-F1
#
_cell.length_a   1.000
_cell.length_b   1.000
_cell.length_c   1.000
_cell.angle_alpha   90.00
_cell.angle_beta   90.00
_cell.angle_gamma   90.00
#
_symmetry.space_group_name_H-M   'P 1'
#
loop_
_entity.id
_entity.type
_entity.pdbx_description
1 polymer ?
#
loop_
_entity_poly.entity_id
_entity_poly.type
_entity_poly.pdbx_seq_one_letter_code
_entity_poly.pdbx_strand_id
1 'polypeptide(L)'
;MATKKVSNTVQTKKSPVAIPSIGYEQMSGKWELINDLLGGTDAMQAAGVKWLPIEPAESTQSYDARLGRSILFNGFRDTVNKLRNRPFTHSITITDIPEGISYLEDDVDGNKKTLETFIKEVLENLIKFGIAHIFVAHSEIPEVEDGQEMTIADETALGARVYLINMSPQDLIGWQTTKENNKIRLSQIRQKETVTEPDGDYGDVERNYINVFNENTWEVHLQDPDNEDVYDISSSGTSSFGFIPIITIYANRTGFMTADPPLIDLAWLNLAHWQSYSDQRNILRFSRFGLLFGSGMPSELVKKGTLELGPTKAYLVEDEKADLKYVEHTGKSIEAGSKDISDIENKMRILGNQPLIKETPQTATAEKIDENRTVSQLQSWVHSLERGVNQALEFACKWRSIIPPEDMQVEIYNDFEANILGGTDKDLLLKMRQAGEITAERFLREMQRRAV
;
A
#
# COMPACT_ATOMS: atom_id res chain seq x y z
N MET A 1 51.44 33.30 -32.03
CA MET A 1 51.57 31.84 -32.15
C MET A 1 51.30 31.21 -30.80
N ALA A 2 50.61 30.06 -30.80
CA ALA A 2 50.09 29.28 -29.66
C ALA A 2 48.66 29.66 -29.20
N THR A 3 47.71 29.23 -30.02
CA THR A 3 46.27 29.11 -29.72
C THR A 3 46.07 28.03 -28.65
N LYS A 4 45.52 28.40 -27.49
CA LYS A 4 45.16 27.47 -26.41
C LYS A 4 43.90 26.70 -26.83
N LYS A 5 44.06 25.42 -27.20
CA LYS A 5 42.93 24.49 -27.39
C LYS A 5 42.23 24.30 -26.04
N VAL A 6 41.00 24.79 -25.93
CA VAL A 6 40.07 24.37 -24.88
C VAL A 6 39.52 23.02 -25.30
N SER A 7 40.00 21.95 -24.65
CA SER A 7 39.41 20.63 -24.75
C SER A 7 38.09 20.63 -23.97
N ASN A 8 36.97 20.83 -24.67
CA ASN A 8 35.66 20.47 -24.16
C ASN A 8 35.56 18.95 -24.16
N THR A 9 36.04 18.33 -23.10
CA THR A 9 35.67 16.96 -22.77
C THR A 9 34.29 17.04 -22.11
N VAL A 10 33.25 16.99 -22.93
CA VAL A 10 31.92 16.63 -22.44
C VAL A 10 32.01 15.15 -22.05
N GLN A 11 32.43 14.88 -20.81
CA GLN A 11 32.08 13.62 -20.19
C GLN A 11 30.56 13.68 -19.98
N THR A 12 29.82 13.13 -20.93
CA THR A 12 28.47 12.66 -20.67
C THR A 12 28.59 11.65 -19.54
N LYS A 13 28.41 12.08 -18.29
CA LYS A 13 28.10 11.17 -17.19
C LYS A 13 26.86 10.40 -17.63
N LYS A 14 27.04 9.18 -18.15
CA LYS A 14 25.92 8.25 -18.30
C LYS A 14 25.29 8.16 -16.91
N SER A 15 24.04 8.59 -16.77
CA SER A 15 23.26 8.31 -15.56
C SER A 15 23.29 6.79 -15.37
N PRO A 16 23.72 6.26 -14.22
CA PRO A 16 23.60 4.84 -13.93
C PRO A 16 22.18 4.35 -14.23
N VAL A 17 22.08 3.15 -14.79
CA VAL A 17 20.81 2.53 -15.19
C VAL A 17 19.81 2.43 -14.04
N ALA A 18 20.30 2.38 -12.80
CA ALA A 18 19.53 2.34 -11.57
C ALA A 18 18.99 3.70 -11.07
N ILE A 19 19.40 4.84 -11.66
CA ILE A 19 18.92 6.15 -11.19
C ILE A 19 17.42 6.28 -11.45
N PRO A 20 16.58 6.49 -10.41
CA PRO A 20 15.16 6.65 -10.60
C PRO A 20 14.79 7.88 -11.43
N SER A 21 13.63 7.84 -12.06
CA SER A 21 13.08 8.99 -12.77
C SER A 21 12.54 10.03 -11.77
N ILE A 22 12.46 11.29 -12.19
CA ILE A 22 11.87 12.37 -11.37
C ILE A 22 10.43 12.04 -10.97
N GLY A 23 9.65 11.42 -11.87
CA GLY A 23 8.28 10.99 -11.58
C GLY A 23 8.23 9.95 -10.47
N TYR A 24 9.18 9.01 -10.45
CA TYR A 24 9.32 8.04 -9.37
C TYR A 24 9.67 8.70 -8.04
N GLU A 25 10.68 9.58 -8.01
CA GLU A 25 11.12 10.26 -6.78
C GLU A 25 10.01 11.09 -6.12
N GLN A 26 9.13 11.71 -6.92
CA GLN A 26 7.98 12.45 -6.42
C GLN A 26 6.95 11.56 -5.72
N MET A 27 6.84 10.28 -6.11
CA MET A 27 5.91 9.33 -5.52
C MET A 27 6.54 8.55 -4.36
N SER A 28 7.80 8.14 -4.48
CA SER A 28 8.47 7.27 -3.51
C SER A 28 8.53 7.87 -2.11
N GLY A 29 8.71 9.19 -1.99
CA GLY A 29 8.66 9.88 -0.71
C GLY A 29 7.31 9.77 0.01
N LYS A 30 6.20 9.60 -0.72
CA LYS A 30 4.87 9.38 -0.16
C LYS A 30 4.64 7.91 0.21
N TRP A 31 5.27 6.99 -0.50
CA TRP A 31 5.15 5.55 -0.26
C TRP A 31 5.90 5.08 0.99
N GLU A 32 6.93 5.80 1.41
CA GLU A 32 7.75 5.42 2.57
C GLU A 32 6.93 5.28 3.86
N LEU A 33 6.15 6.31 4.22
CA LEU A 33 5.24 6.24 5.39
C LEU A 33 4.24 5.08 5.26
N ILE A 34 3.74 4.85 4.03
CA ILE A 34 2.78 3.79 3.75
C ILE A 34 3.41 2.42 4.01
N ASN A 35 4.63 2.19 3.54
CA ASN A 35 5.35 0.94 3.76
C ASN A 35 5.62 0.69 5.24
N ASP A 36 6.05 1.70 6.00
CA ASP A 36 6.33 1.54 7.44
C ASP A 36 5.05 1.25 8.24
N LEU A 37 3.94 1.94 7.94
CA LEU A 37 2.63 1.64 8.54
C LEU A 37 2.13 0.24 8.15
N LEU A 38 2.37 -0.17 6.90
CA LEU A 38 2.04 -1.51 6.43
C LEU A 38 2.96 -2.58 7.00
N GLY A 39 4.19 -2.26 7.42
CA GLY A 39 5.12 -3.14 8.13
C GLY A 39 4.74 -3.34 9.61
N GLY A 40 3.97 -2.40 10.18
CA GLY A 40 3.35 -2.56 11.48
C GLY A 40 4.21 -2.01 12.62
N THR A 41 4.05 -2.55 13.83
CA THR A 41 4.79 -2.04 14.99
C THR A 41 6.31 -2.20 14.81
N ASP A 42 6.78 -3.34 14.29
CA ASP A 42 8.21 -3.59 14.14
C ASP A 42 8.86 -2.62 13.13
N ALA A 43 8.21 -2.36 12.00
CA ALA A 43 8.70 -1.40 11.01
C ALA A 43 8.67 0.04 11.53
N MET A 44 7.58 0.44 12.22
CA MET A 44 7.50 1.77 12.85
C MET A 44 8.54 1.97 13.95
N GLN A 45 8.86 0.91 14.71
CA GLN A 45 9.94 0.94 15.70
C GLN A 45 11.32 1.02 15.02
N ALA A 46 11.55 0.24 13.96
CA ALA A 46 12.79 0.28 13.19
C ALA A 46 13.03 1.65 12.53
N ALA A 47 11.98 2.29 12.03
CA ALA A 47 12.05 3.65 11.49
C ALA A 47 12.41 4.70 12.57
N GLY A 48 12.13 4.41 13.85
CA GLY A 48 12.62 5.15 15.00
C GLY A 48 12.39 6.66 14.88
N VAL A 49 13.48 7.43 14.89
CA VAL A 49 13.47 8.91 14.93
C VAL A 49 12.77 9.56 13.75
N LYS A 50 12.61 8.82 12.65
CA LYS A 50 11.91 9.27 11.46
C LYS A 50 10.43 9.57 11.73
N TRP A 51 9.78 8.65 12.44
CA TRP A 51 8.34 8.71 12.72
C TRP A 51 8.01 8.95 14.18
N LEU A 52 8.97 8.74 15.07
CA LEU A 52 8.88 9.05 16.49
C LEU A 52 10.12 9.84 16.93
N PRO A 53 10.08 11.18 16.80
CA PRO A 53 11.20 12.04 17.16
C PRO A 53 11.61 11.91 18.64
N ILE A 54 12.87 12.22 18.93
CA ILE A 54 13.40 12.36 20.29
C ILE A 54 12.93 13.71 20.85
N GLU A 55 12.36 13.70 22.06
CA GLU A 55 11.91 14.92 22.70
C GLU A 55 13.10 15.77 23.20
N PRO A 56 12.95 17.11 23.30
CA PRO A 56 13.98 17.95 23.87
C PRO A 56 14.40 17.48 25.27
N ALA A 57 15.71 17.27 25.47
CA ALA A 57 16.30 16.74 26.70
C ALA A 57 15.92 15.29 27.08
N GLU A 58 15.38 14.50 26.16
CA GLU A 58 15.22 13.05 26.33
C GLU A 58 16.57 12.34 26.12
N SER A 59 16.96 11.48 27.06
CA SER A 59 18.16 10.65 26.90
C SER A 59 17.90 9.52 25.91
N THR A 60 18.94 9.04 25.21
CA THR A 60 18.84 7.88 24.30
C THR A 60 18.23 6.66 24.98
N GLN A 61 18.62 6.36 26.22
CA GLN A 61 18.04 5.24 26.98
C GLN A 61 16.53 5.42 27.25
N SER A 62 16.11 6.64 27.56
CA SER A 62 14.68 6.96 27.76
C SER A 62 13.91 6.81 26.46
N TYR A 63 14.50 7.29 25.36
CA TYR A 63 13.94 7.19 24.02
C TYR A 63 13.74 5.73 23.59
N ASP A 64 14.79 4.89 23.69
CA ASP A 64 14.72 3.48 23.32
C ASP A 64 13.66 2.74 24.15
N ALA A 65 13.56 3.06 25.44
CA ALA A 65 12.53 2.50 26.31
C ALA A 65 11.12 3.01 25.97
N ARG A 66 10.96 4.22 25.45
CA ARG A 66 9.69 4.75 24.96
C ARG A 66 9.31 4.06 23.64
N LEU A 67 10.21 4.09 22.65
CA LEU A 67 10.06 3.46 21.35
C LEU A 67 9.69 1.98 21.47
N GLY A 68 10.42 1.21 22.27
CA GLY A 68 10.15 -0.22 22.47
C GLY A 68 8.82 -0.54 23.18
N ARG A 69 8.12 0.45 23.73
CA ARG A 69 6.78 0.31 24.32
C ARG A 69 5.67 0.92 23.47
N SER A 70 6.02 1.65 22.42
CA SER A 70 5.07 2.20 21.45
C SER A 70 4.55 1.07 20.57
N ILE A 71 3.23 1.01 20.40
CA ILE A 71 2.53 -0.03 19.62
C ILE A 71 1.64 0.66 18.60
N LEU A 72 1.70 0.21 17.36
CA LEU A 72 0.96 0.79 16.25
C LEU A 72 -0.47 0.27 16.30
N PHE A 73 -1.43 1.18 16.40
CA PHE A 73 -2.80 0.86 16.01
C PHE A 73 -2.83 0.73 14.49
N ASN A 74 -2.99 -0.51 14.00
CA ASN A 74 -2.89 -0.86 12.58
C ASN A 74 -4.13 -0.41 11.76
N GLY A 75 -4.63 0.80 11.98
CA GLY A 75 -5.82 1.33 11.32
C GLY A 75 -5.67 1.44 9.80
N PHE A 76 -4.52 1.93 9.32
CA PHE A 76 -4.22 2.05 7.89
C PHE A 76 -4.20 0.68 7.20
N ARG A 77 -3.45 -0.29 7.74
CA ARG A 77 -3.38 -1.66 7.19
C ARG A 77 -4.76 -2.33 7.17
N ASP A 78 -5.52 -2.18 8.25
CA ASP A 78 -6.89 -2.71 8.35
C ASP A 78 -7.82 -2.09 7.29
N THR A 79 -7.77 -0.76 7.09
CA THR A 79 -8.53 -0.09 6.03
C THR A 79 -8.15 -0.58 4.63
N VAL A 80 -6.85 -0.69 4.32
CA VAL A 80 -6.39 -1.22 3.01
C VAL A 80 -6.92 -2.63 2.79
N ASN A 81 -6.81 -3.52 3.79
CA ASN A 81 -7.32 -4.88 3.71
C ASN A 81 -8.83 -4.93 3.51
N LYS A 82 -9.59 -4.09 4.22
CA LYS A 82 -11.06 -4.01 4.08
C LYS A 82 -11.46 -3.57 2.68
N LEU A 83 -10.84 -2.52 2.16
CA LEU A 83 -11.13 -2.00 0.83
C LEU A 83 -10.73 -3.00 -0.26
N ARG A 84 -9.54 -3.64 -0.14
CA ARG A 84 -9.08 -4.67 -1.07
C ARG A 84 -10.03 -5.87 -1.12
N ASN A 85 -10.53 -6.32 0.03
CA ASN A 85 -11.35 -7.53 0.10
C ASN A 85 -12.83 -7.30 -0.29
N ARG A 86 -13.31 -6.04 -0.26
CA ARG A 86 -14.72 -5.71 -0.48
C ARG A 86 -15.25 -6.16 -1.87
N PRO A 87 -14.52 -6.01 -2.99
CA PRO A 87 -14.97 -6.48 -4.30
C PRO A 87 -14.93 -8.00 -4.49
N PHE A 88 -14.30 -8.72 -3.57
CA PHE A 88 -14.12 -10.18 -3.67
C PHE A 88 -14.87 -10.93 -2.58
N THR A 89 -15.95 -10.34 -2.09
CA THR A 89 -16.97 -11.08 -1.32
C THR A 89 -17.71 -12.09 -2.19
N HIS A 90 -17.65 -11.91 -3.51
CA HIS A 90 -18.07 -12.85 -4.53
C HIS A 90 -16.86 -13.17 -5.41
N SER A 91 -16.82 -14.38 -5.97
CA SER A 91 -15.84 -14.74 -6.99
C SER A 91 -15.97 -13.85 -8.21
N ILE A 92 -14.86 -13.64 -8.91
CA ILE A 92 -14.87 -12.94 -10.20
C ILE A 92 -15.63 -13.77 -11.24
N THR A 93 -16.28 -13.09 -12.18
CA THR A 93 -16.91 -13.73 -13.33
C THR A 93 -15.97 -13.59 -14.51
N ILE A 94 -15.74 -14.70 -15.21
CA ILE A 94 -14.89 -14.79 -16.39
C ILE A 94 -15.75 -15.29 -17.53
N THR A 95 -15.77 -14.55 -18.65
CA THR A 95 -16.58 -14.88 -19.84
C THR A 95 -15.67 -15.01 -21.06
N ASP A 96 -15.91 -16.06 -21.85
CA ASP A 96 -15.31 -16.28 -23.18
C ASP A 96 -13.77 -16.13 -23.25
N ILE A 97 -13.05 -16.65 -22.25
CA ILE A 97 -11.59 -16.76 -22.35
C ILE A 97 -11.20 -17.85 -23.36
N PRO A 98 -10.33 -17.53 -24.36
CA PRO A 98 -9.85 -18.50 -25.33
C PRO A 98 -9.04 -19.65 -24.71
N GLU A 99 -9.19 -20.86 -25.26
CA GLU A 99 -8.46 -22.06 -24.81
C GLU A 99 -6.94 -21.86 -24.76
N GLY A 100 -6.37 -21.07 -25.67
CA GLY A 100 -4.93 -20.82 -25.71
C GLY A 100 -4.37 -19.96 -24.57
N ILE A 101 -5.23 -19.35 -23.75
CA ILE A 101 -4.86 -18.57 -22.55
C ILE A 101 -5.70 -18.90 -21.32
N SER A 102 -6.59 -19.90 -21.37
CA SER A 102 -7.48 -20.26 -20.26
C SER A 102 -6.75 -20.71 -18.99
N TYR A 103 -5.51 -21.20 -19.13
CA TYR A 103 -4.66 -21.52 -17.98
C TYR A 103 -4.38 -20.32 -17.07
N LEU A 104 -4.51 -19.07 -17.57
CA LEU A 104 -4.32 -17.87 -16.76
C LEU A 104 -5.36 -17.76 -15.64
N GLU A 105 -6.52 -18.41 -15.76
CA GLU A 105 -7.52 -18.43 -14.69
C GLU A 105 -6.95 -19.04 -13.40
N ASP A 106 -6.20 -20.13 -13.54
CA ASP A 106 -5.63 -20.90 -12.43
C ASP A 106 -4.17 -20.56 -12.13
N ASP A 107 -3.43 -20.06 -13.13
CA ASP A 107 -1.98 -19.88 -13.03
C ASP A 107 -1.46 -18.78 -13.96
N VAL A 108 -1.44 -17.54 -13.44
CA VAL A 108 -0.98 -16.35 -14.18
C VAL A 108 0.53 -16.17 -14.24
N ASP A 109 1.28 -16.75 -13.31
CA ASP A 109 2.72 -16.49 -13.12
C ASP A 109 3.59 -17.75 -13.18
N GLY A 110 3.00 -18.92 -13.46
CA GLY A 110 3.68 -20.21 -13.47
C GLY A 110 3.82 -20.86 -12.09
N ASN A 111 3.40 -20.18 -11.01
CA ASN A 111 3.49 -20.64 -9.63
C ASN A 111 2.11 -20.92 -9.01
N LYS A 112 1.08 -21.17 -9.84
CA LYS A 112 -0.30 -21.45 -9.45
C LYS A 112 -1.00 -20.27 -8.76
N LYS A 113 -0.59 -19.04 -9.09
CA LYS A 113 -1.33 -17.85 -8.69
C LYS A 113 -2.57 -17.73 -9.58
N THR A 114 -3.75 -17.85 -8.98
CA THR A 114 -5.01 -17.69 -9.73
C THR A 114 -5.19 -16.25 -10.19
N LEU A 115 -5.95 -16.05 -11.27
CA LEU A 115 -6.27 -14.73 -11.78
C LEU A 115 -6.95 -13.85 -10.72
N GLU A 116 -7.85 -14.40 -9.91
CA GLU A 116 -8.49 -13.65 -8.83
C GLU A 116 -7.47 -13.15 -7.78
N THR A 117 -6.49 -13.99 -7.43
CA THR A 117 -5.44 -13.63 -6.46
C THR A 117 -4.55 -12.53 -7.02
N PHE A 118 -4.17 -12.66 -8.30
CA PHE A 118 -3.45 -11.63 -9.03
C PHE A 118 -4.19 -10.28 -9.06
N ILE A 119 -5.47 -10.28 -9.42
CA ILE A 119 -6.29 -9.06 -9.48
C ILE A 119 -6.39 -8.42 -8.09
N LYS A 120 -6.53 -9.22 -7.02
CA LYS A 120 -6.50 -8.72 -5.63
C LYS A 120 -5.19 -8.00 -5.29
N GLU A 121 -4.04 -8.54 -5.71
CA GLU A 121 -2.72 -7.91 -5.49
C GLU A 121 -2.58 -6.61 -6.29
N VAL A 122 -3.09 -6.56 -7.52
CA VAL A 122 -3.09 -5.34 -8.35
C VAL A 122 -3.99 -4.26 -7.73
N LEU A 123 -5.17 -4.64 -7.23
CA LEU A 123 -6.05 -3.71 -6.49
C LEU A 123 -5.37 -3.18 -5.23
N GLU A 124 -4.64 -4.04 -4.52
CA GLU A 124 -3.90 -3.64 -3.33
C GLU A 124 -2.85 -2.57 -3.64
N ASN A 125 -2.08 -2.73 -4.72
CA ASN A 125 -1.14 -1.71 -5.19
C ASN A 125 -1.87 -0.40 -5.57
N LEU A 126 -3.03 -0.51 -6.20
CA LEU A 126 -3.84 0.64 -6.59
C LEU A 126 -4.31 1.45 -5.37
N ILE A 127 -4.75 0.76 -4.29
CA ILE A 127 -5.19 1.39 -3.03
C ILE A 127 -3.99 1.97 -2.26
N LYS A 128 -2.86 1.27 -2.21
CA LYS A 128 -1.67 1.68 -1.46
C LYS A 128 -0.93 2.83 -2.12
N PHE A 129 -0.75 2.80 -3.43
CA PHE A 129 0.18 3.69 -4.14
C PHE A 129 -0.51 4.64 -5.11
N GLY A 130 -1.81 4.45 -5.35
CA GLY A 130 -2.59 5.24 -6.30
C GLY A 130 -2.41 4.82 -7.76
N ILE A 131 -1.54 3.86 -8.00
CA ILE A 131 -1.18 3.33 -9.32
C ILE A 131 -0.83 1.86 -9.19
N ALA A 132 -1.09 1.07 -10.23
CA ALA A 132 -0.67 -0.31 -10.34
C ALA A 132 -0.28 -0.63 -11.78
N HIS A 133 0.61 -1.59 -11.97
CA HIS A 133 1.08 -1.99 -13.28
C HIS A 133 0.92 -3.49 -13.50
N ILE A 134 0.38 -3.86 -14.66
CA ILE A 134 0.36 -5.24 -15.14
C ILE A 134 1.32 -5.31 -16.31
N PHE A 135 2.35 -6.14 -16.20
CA PHE A 135 3.27 -6.42 -17.28
C PHE A 135 2.96 -7.80 -17.88
N VAL A 136 2.77 -7.85 -19.20
CA VAL A 136 2.45 -9.11 -19.90
C VAL A 136 3.73 -9.65 -20.53
N ALA A 137 4.33 -10.62 -19.86
CA ALA A 137 5.54 -11.30 -20.31
C ALA A 137 5.19 -12.57 -21.08
N HIS A 138 6.16 -13.11 -21.82
CA HIS A 138 6.06 -14.42 -22.44
C HIS A 138 7.33 -15.22 -22.18
N SER A 139 7.22 -16.54 -22.24
CA SER A 139 8.37 -17.45 -22.18
C SER A 139 9.22 -17.26 -23.42
N GLU A 140 10.55 -17.29 -23.28
CA GLU A 140 11.45 -17.33 -24.43
C GLU A 140 11.11 -18.54 -25.30
N ILE A 141 10.86 -18.31 -26.59
CA ILE A 141 10.63 -19.39 -27.54
C ILE A 141 11.88 -19.47 -28.42
N PRO A 142 12.53 -20.65 -28.55
CA PRO A 142 13.67 -20.82 -29.43
C PRO A 142 13.35 -20.36 -30.85
N GLU A 143 14.26 -19.64 -31.48
CA GLU A 143 14.12 -19.29 -32.90
C GLU A 143 14.02 -20.58 -33.73
N VAL A 144 12.99 -20.66 -34.57
CA VAL A 144 12.84 -21.77 -35.52
C VAL A 144 13.77 -21.52 -36.71
N GLU A 145 14.41 -22.56 -37.24
CA GLU A 145 15.27 -22.45 -38.42
C GLU A 145 14.55 -21.76 -39.59
N ASP A 146 15.33 -20.98 -40.34
CA ASP A 146 14.88 -20.01 -41.35
C ASP A 146 13.86 -20.61 -42.34
N GLY A 147 12.61 -20.15 -42.26
CA GLY A 147 11.51 -20.52 -43.17
C GLY A 147 10.40 -21.42 -42.60
N GLN A 148 10.45 -21.81 -41.33
CA GLN A 148 9.34 -22.48 -40.65
C GLN A 148 8.54 -21.51 -39.77
N GLU A 149 7.25 -21.34 -40.06
CA GLU A 149 6.31 -20.71 -39.13
C GLU A 149 5.99 -21.73 -38.02
N MET A 150 6.31 -21.38 -36.78
CA MET A 150 5.93 -22.16 -35.60
C MET A 150 4.42 -22.07 -35.41
N THR A 151 3.73 -23.20 -35.33
CA THR A 151 2.28 -23.18 -35.09
C THR A 151 1.98 -22.98 -33.61
N ILE A 152 0.77 -22.53 -33.27
CA ILE A 152 0.29 -22.44 -31.87
C ILE A 152 0.40 -23.82 -31.18
N ALA A 153 0.24 -24.92 -31.92
CA ALA A 153 0.41 -26.28 -31.41
C ALA A 153 1.88 -26.59 -31.06
N ASP A 154 2.84 -26.13 -31.87
CA ASP A 154 4.28 -26.31 -31.62
C ASP A 154 4.75 -25.46 -30.43
N GLU A 155 4.28 -24.21 -30.32
CA GLU A 155 4.55 -23.36 -29.15
C GLU A 155 3.97 -23.96 -27.86
N THR A 156 2.76 -24.52 -27.94
CA THR A 156 2.14 -25.20 -26.80
C THR A 156 2.92 -26.47 -26.42
N ALA A 157 3.46 -27.20 -27.39
CA ALA A 157 4.31 -28.37 -27.14
C ALA A 157 5.67 -28.01 -26.53
N LEU A 158 6.19 -26.81 -26.83
CA LEU A 158 7.38 -26.23 -26.20
C LEU A 158 7.10 -25.64 -24.81
N GLY A 159 5.83 -25.63 -24.37
CA GLY A 159 5.44 -25.04 -23.08
C GLY A 159 5.50 -23.52 -23.06
N ALA A 160 5.42 -22.85 -24.23
CA ALA A 160 5.39 -21.40 -24.31
C ALA A 160 4.15 -20.85 -23.58
N ARG A 161 4.38 -20.04 -22.55
CA ARG A 161 3.33 -19.41 -21.75
C ARG A 161 3.48 -17.90 -21.73
N VAL A 162 2.33 -17.23 -21.62
CA VAL A 162 2.21 -15.83 -21.26
C VAL A 162 2.06 -15.75 -19.75
N TYR A 163 2.65 -14.71 -19.16
CA TYR A 163 2.56 -14.42 -17.74
C TYR A 163 2.00 -13.02 -17.50
N LEU A 164 1.13 -12.90 -16.51
CA LEU A 164 0.71 -11.59 -15.99
C LEU A 164 1.50 -11.30 -14.72
N ILE A 165 2.36 -10.29 -14.79
CA ILE A 165 3.25 -9.90 -13.70
C ILE A 165 2.73 -8.62 -13.06
N ASN A 166 2.52 -8.64 -11.75
CA ASN A 166 2.13 -7.47 -10.97
C ASN A 166 3.42 -6.70 -10.69
N MET A 167 3.76 -5.78 -11.60
CA MET A 167 4.95 -4.95 -11.44
C MET A 167 4.65 -3.87 -10.41
N SER A 168 5.23 -4.02 -9.21
CA SER A 168 5.04 -3.05 -8.13
C SER A 168 5.43 -1.64 -8.61
N PRO A 169 4.64 -0.60 -8.30
CA PRO A 169 5.04 0.78 -8.56
C PRO A 169 6.40 1.16 -7.97
N GLN A 170 6.78 0.50 -6.87
CA GLN A 170 8.06 0.72 -6.19
C GLN A 170 9.25 0.16 -6.96
N ASP A 171 9.02 -0.86 -7.79
CA ASP A 171 10.03 -1.52 -8.59
C ASP A 171 10.19 -0.82 -9.95
N LEU A 172 9.17 -0.13 -10.44
CA LEU A 172 9.21 0.61 -11.70
C LEU A 172 9.93 1.97 -11.54
N ILE A 173 11.25 1.93 -11.39
CA ILE A 173 12.09 3.08 -11.03
C ILE A 173 12.18 4.15 -12.13
N GLY A 174 11.87 3.85 -13.39
CA GLY A 174 11.85 4.89 -14.42
C GLY A 174 11.26 4.51 -15.75
N TRP A 175 10.90 5.53 -16.52
CA TRP A 175 10.33 5.39 -17.85
C TRP A 175 10.71 6.56 -18.75
N GLN A 176 10.70 6.31 -20.06
CA GLN A 176 10.85 7.33 -21.09
C GLN A 176 9.68 7.26 -22.05
N THR A 177 9.34 8.40 -22.64
CA THR A 177 8.21 8.50 -23.57
C THR A 177 8.61 9.13 -24.89
N THR A 178 7.98 8.67 -25.95
CA THR A 178 8.02 9.26 -27.28
C THR A 178 6.63 9.78 -27.65
N LYS A 179 6.58 10.77 -28.54
CA LYS A 179 5.33 11.30 -29.07
C LYS A 179 5.20 10.90 -30.53
N GLU A 180 4.25 10.03 -30.83
CA GLU A 180 3.99 9.53 -32.18
C GLU A 180 2.51 9.80 -32.52
N ASN A 181 2.22 10.42 -33.66
CA ASN A 181 0.86 10.76 -34.08
C ASN A 181 0.04 11.51 -33.01
N ASN A 182 0.69 12.42 -32.28
CA ASN A 182 0.14 13.16 -31.13
C ASN A 182 -0.28 12.30 -29.91
N LYS A 183 0.06 11.01 -29.89
CA LYS A 183 -0.11 10.13 -28.73
C LYS A 183 1.22 9.95 -28.01
N ILE A 184 1.19 10.00 -26.68
CA ILE A 184 2.34 9.66 -25.84
C ILE A 184 2.40 8.14 -25.74
N ARG A 185 3.57 7.58 -26.01
CA ARG A 185 3.86 6.15 -25.90
C ARG A 185 5.12 5.93 -25.07
N LEU A 186 5.21 4.75 -24.45
CA LEU A 186 6.41 4.34 -23.73
C LEU A 186 7.46 3.85 -24.71
N SER A 187 8.66 4.43 -24.62
CA SER A 187 9.83 3.99 -25.39
C SER A 187 10.81 3.19 -24.56
N GLN A 188 10.77 3.36 -23.24
CA GLN A 188 11.57 2.61 -22.28
C GLN A 188 10.87 2.53 -20.92
N ILE A 189 11.01 1.41 -20.23
CA ILE A 189 10.81 1.28 -18.79
C ILE A 189 12.02 0.63 -18.13
N ARG A 190 12.23 0.90 -16.85
CA ARG A 190 13.27 0.33 -16.02
C ARG A 190 12.64 -0.19 -14.74
N GLN A 191 12.74 -1.49 -14.53
CA GLN A 191 12.26 -2.19 -13.35
C GLN A 191 13.47 -2.62 -12.52
N LYS A 192 13.46 -2.28 -11.24
CA LYS A 192 14.35 -2.85 -10.23
C LYS A 192 13.78 -4.20 -9.78
N GLU A 193 14.63 -5.20 -9.72
CA GLU A 193 14.28 -6.53 -9.24
C GLU A 193 15.33 -6.99 -8.24
N THR A 194 14.89 -7.67 -7.19
CA THR A 194 15.78 -8.23 -6.16
C THR A 194 15.49 -9.72 -6.08
N VAL A 195 16.51 -10.54 -6.33
CA VAL A 195 16.40 -12.00 -6.41
C VAL A 195 17.34 -12.63 -5.39
N THR A 196 16.85 -13.61 -4.65
CA THR A 196 17.67 -14.45 -3.77
C THR A 196 18.19 -15.64 -4.55
N GLU A 197 19.50 -15.74 -4.71
CA GLU A 197 20.18 -16.83 -5.42
C GLU A 197 20.92 -17.74 -4.44
N PRO A 198 21.03 -19.06 -4.70
CA PRO A 198 21.84 -19.95 -3.89
C PRO A 198 23.31 -19.54 -3.88
N ASP A 199 23.91 -19.47 -2.69
CA ASP A 199 25.35 -19.28 -2.48
C ASP A 199 25.96 -20.52 -1.79
N GLY A 200 26.63 -21.34 -2.60
CA GLY A 200 27.15 -22.64 -2.16
C GLY A 200 26.05 -23.66 -1.84
N ASP A 201 26.33 -24.56 -0.90
CA ASP A 201 25.45 -25.71 -0.61
C ASP A 201 24.22 -25.35 0.24
N TYR A 202 24.30 -24.29 1.05
CA TYR A 202 23.29 -23.92 2.05
C TYR A 202 23.08 -22.41 2.24
N GLY A 203 23.88 -21.57 1.58
CA GLY A 203 23.77 -20.12 1.68
C GLY A 203 22.84 -19.56 0.61
N ASP A 204 22.47 -18.30 0.81
CA ASP A 204 21.75 -17.48 -0.15
C ASP A 204 22.39 -16.09 -0.22
N VAL A 205 22.35 -15.49 -1.40
CA VAL A 205 22.84 -14.14 -1.65
C VAL A 205 21.75 -13.34 -2.35
N GLU A 206 21.54 -12.12 -1.90
CA GLU A 206 20.64 -11.17 -2.54
C GLU A 206 21.36 -10.51 -3.73
N ARG A 207 20.76 -10.58 -4.91
CA ARG A 207 21.23 -9.92 -6.13
C ARG A 207 20.21 -8.88 -6.58
N ASN A 208 20.69 -7.70 -6.95
CA ASN A 208 19.86 -6.63 -7.48
C ASN A 208 20.06 -6.51 -9.00
N TYR A 209 18.95 -6.49 -9.72
CA TYR A 209 18.89 -6.36 -11.16
C TYR A 209 18.13 -5.10 -11.56
N ILE A 210 18.53 -4.48 -12.67
CA ILE A 210 17.72 -3.49 -13.38
C ILE A 210 17.36 -4.05 -14.75
N ASN A 211 16.09 -4.39 -14.92
CA ASN A 211 15.52 -4.81 -16.19
C ASN A 211 15.11 -3.58 -16.99
N VAL A 212 15.74 -3.37 -18.13
CA VAL A 212 15.43 -2.29 -19.07
C VAL A 212 14.65 -2.88 -20.22
N PHE A 213 13.40 -2.45 -20.39
CA PHE A 213 12.58 -2.84 -21.54
C PHE A 213 12.43 -1.63 -22.46
N ASN A 214 12.91 -1.76 -23.69
CA ASN A 214 12.65 -0.84 -24.79
C ASN A 214 11.55 -1.43 -25.70
N GLU A 215 11.17 -0.71 -26.76
CA GLU A 215 10.09 -1.14 -27.66
C GLU A 215 10.35 -2.52 -28.31
N ASN A 216 11.60 -2.79 -28.70
CA ASN A 216 11.99 -4.01 -29.42
C ASN A 216 13.20 -4.73 -28.82
N THR A 217 13.70 -4.29 -27.67
CA THR A 217 14.85 -4.91 -26.99
C THR A 217 14.67 -4.87 -25.49
N TRP A 218 15.35 -5.78 -24.81
CA TRP A 218 15.46 -5.77 -23.35
C TRP A 218 16.91 -6.01 -22.93
N GLU A 219 17.28 -5.49 -21.77
CA GLU A 219 18.59 -5.65 -21.15
C GLU A 219 18.41 -5.91 -19.66
N VAL A 220 19.20 -6.82 -19.09
CA VAL A 220 19.21 -7.12 -17.65
C VAL A 220 20.57 -6.72 -17.11
N HIS A 221 20.57 -5.72 -16.23
CA HIS A 221 21.79 -5.16 -15.64
C HIS A 221 21.94 -5.67 -14.20
N LEU A 222 22.99 -6.42 -13.91
CA LEU A 222 23.29 -6.96 -12.58
C LEU A 222 24.18 -5.98 -11.81
N GLN A 223 23.81 -5.69 -10.56
CA GLN A 223 24.63 -4.89 -9.65
C GLN A 223 25.96 -5.59 -9.33
N ASP A 224 27.05 -4.84 -9.40
CA ASP A 224 28.37 -5.29 -8.98
C ASP A 224 28.38 -5.53 -7.45
N PRO A 225 28.85 -6.70 -6.97
CA PRO A 225 28.83 -7.02 -5.54
C PRO A 225 29.80 -6.17 -4.70
N ASP A 226 30.85 -5.61 -5.32
CA ASP A 226 31.85 -4.78 -4.67
C ASP A 226 31.54 -3.28 -4.81
N ASN A 227 30.60 -2.90 -5.69
CA ASN A 227 30.24 -1.51 -5.94
C ASN A 227 28.76 -1.31 -6.27
N GLU A 228 28.00 -0.81 -5.28
CA GLU A 228 26.54 -0.61 -5.38
C GLU A 228 26.10 0.34 -6.51
N ASP A 229 26.97 1.22 -7.01
CA ASP A 229 26.65 2.16 -8.09
C ASP A 229 26.92 1.60 -9.50
N VAL A 230 27.56 0.43 -9.60
CA VAL A 230 27.97 -0.18 -10.87
C VAL A 230 27.02 -1.32 -11.22
N TYR A 231 26.60 -1.33 -12.48
CA TYR A 231 25.68 -2.29 -13.03
C TYR A 231 26.21 -2.75 -14.40
N ASP A 232 26.46 -4.05 -14.52
CA ASP A 232 26.96 -4.67 -15.74
C ASP A 232 25.84 -5.41 -16.46
N ILE A 233 25.87 -5.39 -17.80
CA ILE A 233 24.90 -6.13 -18.61
C ILE A 233 25.16 -7.62 -18.43
N SER A 234 24.21 -8.32 -17.81
CA SER A 234 24.24 -9.76 -17.61
C SER A 234 23.58 -10.52 -18.76
N SER A 235 22.51 -9.95 -19.33
CA SER A 235 21.76 -10.54 -20.44
C SER A 235 21.09 -9.44 -21.27
N SER A 236 20.80 -9.74 -22.53
CA SER A 236 20.08 -8.85 -23.44
C SER A 236 19.44 -9.64 -24.57
N GLY A 237 18.31 -9.15 -25.09
CA GLY A 237 17.62 -9.79 -26.21
C GLY A 237 16.72 -8.84 -26.98
N THR A 238 16.05 -9.38 -28.00
CA THR A 238 15.03 -8.68 -28.79
C THR A 238 13.63 -9.02 -28.30
N SER A 239 12.70 -8.08 -28.45
CA SER A 239 11.27 -8.27 -28.20
C SER A 239 10.52 -8.09 -29.51
N SER A 240 9.68 -9.07 -29.87
CA SER A 240 8.89 -9.07 -31.10
C SER A 240 7.50 -8.43 -30.94
N PHE A 241 7.14 -7.97 -29.74
CA PHE A 241 5.79 -7.45 -29.47
C PHE A 241 5.48 -6.12 -30.19
N GLY A 242 6.52 -5.35 -30.52
CA GLY A 242 6.45 -4.05 -31.18
C GLY A 242 6.12 -2.86 -30.28
N PHE A 243 5.95 -3.09 -28.97
CA PHE A 243 5.84 -2.07 -27.92
C PHE A 243 6.04 -2.72 -26.54
N ILE A 244 6.17 -1.90 -25.49
CA ILE A 244 6.33 -2.38 -24.10
C ILE A 244 4.95 -2.82 -23.55
N PRO A 245 4.74 -4.12 -23.23
CA PRO A 245 3.43 -4.68 -22.87
C PRO A 245 3.05 -4.40 -21.40
N ILE A 246 3.09 -3.13 -20.99
CA ILE A 246 2.73 -2.68 -19.65
C ILE A 246 1.39 -1.92 -19.68
N ILE A 247 0.48 -2.34 -18.82
CA ILE A 247 -0.78 -1.66 -18.55
C ILE A 247 -0.63 -0.91 -17.24
N THR A 248 -0.96 0.38 -17.23
CA THR A 248 -0.93 1.21 -16.03
C THR A 248 -2.34 1.63 -15.63
N ILE A 249 -2.73 1.27 -14.42
CA ILE A 249 -4.05 1.53 -13.84
C ILE A 249 -3.89 2.61 -12.77
N TYR A 250 -4.82 3.57 -12.73
CA TYR A 250 -4.75 4.71 -11.81
C TYR A 250 -5.97 4.78 -10.90
N ALA A 251 -5.73 5.01 -9.61
CA ALA A 251 -6.76 5.40 -8.64
C ALA A 251 -6.83 6.92 -8.47
N ASN A 252 -5.69 7.60 -8.50
CA ASN A 252 -5.61 9.06 -8.33
C ASN A 252 -4.47 9.64 -9.17
N ARG A 253 -4.72 9.77 -10.48
CA ARG A 253 -3.73 10.15 -11.49
C ARG A 253 -3.29 11.61 -11.35
N THR A 254 -1.98 11.85 -11.25
CA THR A 254 -1.39 13.21 -11.28
C THR A 254 -0.72 13.53 -12.62
N GLY A 255 -0.36 12.51 -13.39
CA GLY A 255 0.34 12.66 -14.67
C GLY A 255 0.43 11.35 -15.44
N PHE A 256 1.32 11.28 -16.44
CA PHE A 256 1.59 10.01 -17.13
C PHE A 256 2.56 9.19 -16.29
N MET A 257 2.11 8.00 -15.87
CA MET A 257 2.79 7.08 -14.93
C MET A 257 3.07 7.68 -13.55
N THR A 258 2.33 8.71 -13.17
CA THR A 258 2.40 9.28 -11.82
C THR A 258 1.02 9.37 -11.18
N ALA A 259 0.97 9.07 -9.89
CA ALA A 259 -0.24 9.11 -9.08
C ALA A 259 0.09 9.43 -7.62
N ASP A 260 -0.93 9.83 -6.88
CA ASP A 260 -0.84 10.01 -5.44
C ASP A 260 -1.58 8.88 -4.71
N PRO A 261 -1.04 8.34 -3.60
CA PRO A 261 -1.77 7.37 -2.80
C PRO A 261 -3.13 7.91 -2.34
N PRO A 262 -4.25 7.25 -2.65
CA PRO A 262 -5.58 7.78 -2.36
C PRO A 262 -5.87 7.85 -0.85
N LEU A 263 -5.14 7.07 -0.03
CA LEU A 263 -5.28 7.02 1.42
C LEU A 263 -4.15 7.74 2.17
N ILE A 264 -3.38 8.61 1.51
CA ILE A 264 -2.22 9.28 2.14
C ILE A 264 -2.60 10.07 3.40
N ASP A 265 -3.77 10.72 3.41
CA ASP A 265 -4.24 11.49 4.57
C ASP A 265 -4.56 10.58 5.76
N LEU A 266 -5.07 9.37 5.49
CA LEU A 266 -5.28 8.36 6.52
C LEU A 266 -3.94 7.86 7.08
N ALA A 267 -2.91 7.70 6.23
CA ALA A 267 -1.57 7.33 6.67
C ALA A 267 -1.00 8.37 7.65
N TRP A 268 -1.10 9.66 7.30
CA TRP A 268 -0.67 10.76 8.20
C TRP A 268 -1.44 10.80 9.51
N LEU A 269 -2.76 10.55 9.50
CA LEU A 269 -3.53 10.45 10.74
C LEU A 269 -3.12 9.24 11.58
N ASN A 270 -2.79 8.10 10.95
CA ASN A 270 -2.29 6.93 11.69
C ASN A 270 -0.92 7.19 12.31
N LEU A 271 -0.05 7.98 11.64
CA LEU A 271 1.21 8.44 12.22
C LEU A 271 0.96 9.35 13.43
N ALA A 272 0.03 10.31 13.32
CA ALA A 272 -0.35 11.17 14.43
C ALA A 272 -0.90 10.35 15.61
N HIS A 273 -1.70 9.31 15.34
CA HIS A 273 -2.15 8.36 16.36
C HIS A 273 -0.98 7.66 17.04
N TRP A 274 -0.01 7.13 16.28
CA TRP A 274 1.18 6.48 16.82
C TRP A 274 1.98 7.38 17.79
N GLN A 275 2.18 8.65 17.41
CA GLN A 275 2.88 9.64 18.22
C GLN A 275 2.09 9.99 19.49
N SER A 276 0.81 10.36 19.35
CA SER A 276 -0.07 10.70 20.49
C SER A 276 -0.23 9.52 21.45
N TYR A 277 -0.34 8.29 20.92
CA TYR A 277 -0.43 7.07 21.70
C TYR A 277 0.87 6.76 22.48
N SER A 278 2.03 6.95 21.87
CA SER A 278 3.34 6.86 22.53
C SER A 278 3.39 7.77 23.75
N ASP A 279 3.01 9.03 23.59
CA ASP A 279 3.09 10.03 24.65
C ASP A 279 2.07 9.78 25.75
N GLN A 280 0.85 9.38 25.38
CA GLN A 280 -0.19 9.01 26.32
C GLN A 280 0.23 7.80 27.17
N ARG A 281 0.88 6.79 26.58
CA ARG A 281 1.42 5.66 27.35
C ARG A 281 2.57 6.09 28.25
N ASN A 282 3.42 7.00 27.77
CA ASN A 282 4.55 7.49 28.54
C ASN A 282 4.08 8.28 29.78
N ILE A 283 3.12 9.21 29.64
CA ILE A 283 2.60 9.96 30.79
C ILE A 283 1.88 9.03 31.77
N LEU A 284 1.03 8.10 31.28
CA LEU A 284 0.34 7.13 32.13
C LEU A 284 1.30 6.30 32.97
N ARG A 285 2.50 5.99 32.47
CA ARG A 285 3.52 5.32 33.27
C ARG A 285 3.88 6.12 34.50
N PHE A 286 4.28 7.39 34.36
CA PHE A 286 4.68 8.21 35.50
C PHE A 286 3.51 8.50 36.44
N SER A 287 2.35 8.74 35.85
CA SER A 287 1.13 9.09 36.54
C SER A 287 0.50 7.96 37.35
N ARG A 288 0.69 6.70 36.94
CA ARG A 288 0.20 5.53 37.69
C ARG A 288 1.00 5.28 38.97
N PHE A 289 2.20 5.84 39.09
CA PHE A 289 2.97 5.79 40.33
C PHE A 289 2.69 7.06 41.13
N GLY A 290 1.96 6.93 42.24
CA GLY A 290 1.85 8.03 43.20
C GLY A 290 3.23 8.36 43.75
N LEU A 291 3.66 9.63 43.66
CA LEU A 291 4.94 10.04 44.19
C LEU A 291 4.77 10.34 45.68
N LEU A 292 5.45 9.60 46.54
CA LEU A 292 5.41 9.92 47.96
C LEU A 292 6.26 11.15 48.24
N PHE A 293 5.62 12.21 48.74
CA PHE A 293 6.27 13.43 49.17
C PHE A 293 6.26 13.51 50.70
N GLY A 294 7.41 13.86 51.27
CA GLY A 294 7.55 14.17 52.69
C GLY A 294 8.12 15.58 52.90
N SER A 295 7.48 16.38 53.74
CA SER A 295 8.08 17.59 54.32
C SER A 295 8.31 17.42 55.83
N GLY A 296 9.24 18.17 56.42
CA GLY A 296 9.50 18.10 57.88
C GLY A 296 9.99 16.74 58.39
N MET A 297 10.49 15.87 57.51
CA MET A 297 11.00 14.55 57.90
C MET A 297 12.36 14.64 58.62
N PRO A 298 12.65 13.75 59.58
CA PRO A 298 13.94 13.72 60.27
C PRO A 298 15.14 13.73 59.31
N SER A 299 16.15 14.56 59.60
CA SER A 299 17.32 14.77 58.72
C SER A 299 18.09 13.49 58.40
N GLU A 300 18.13 12.53 59.32
CA GLU A 300 18.75 11.21 59.13
C GLU A 300 18.01 10.37 58.08
N LEU A 301 16.68 10.46 57.98
CA LEU A 301 15.90 9.80 56.92
C LEU A 301 16.14 10.47 55.56
N VAL A 302 16.19 11.80 55.53
CA VAL A 302 16.45 12.58 54.31
C VAL A 302 17.85 12.26 53.75
N LYS A 303 18.87 12.20 54.60
CA LYS A 303 20.25 11.85 54.20
C LYS A 303 20.38 10.41 53.72
N LYS A 304 19.62 9.47 54.28
CA LYS A 304 19.59 8.08 53.81
C LYS A 304 19.00 7.94 52.40
N GLY A 305 18.15 8.88 51.97
CA GLY A 305 17.57 8.89 50.63
C GLY A 305 16.56 7.77 50.33
N THR A 306 16.23 6.93 51.31
CA THR A 306 15.30 5.80 51.16
C THR A 306 14.31 5.76 52.31
N LEU A 307 13.01 5.69 52.00
CA LEU A 307 11.91 5.56 52.95
C LEU A 307 11.25 4.18 52.77
N GLU A 308 11.26 3.33 53.81
CA GLU A 308 10.68 1.98 53.72
C GLU A 308 9.15 2.01 53.89
N LEU A 309 8.41 1.92 52.80
CA LEU A 309 6.95 1.88 52.84
C LEU A 309 6.45 0.45 53.03
N GLY A 310 5.39 0.29 53.81
CA GLY A 310 4.75 -1.01 54.01
C GLY A 310 3.36 -0.87 54.62
N PRO A 311 2.44 -1.80 54.29
CA PRO A 311 1.04 -1.75 54.76
C PRO A 311 0.88 -1.88 56.27
N THR A 312 1.95 -2.25 56.98
CA THR A 312 1.99 -2.42 58.44
C THR A 312 2.89 -1.39 59.15
N LYS A 313 3.43 -0.40 58.43
CA LYS A 313 4.35 0.62 58.99
C LYS A 313 3.68 1.99 59.03
N ALA A 314 3.80 2.68 60.17
CA ALA A 314 3.37 4.07 60.33
C ALA A 314 4.59 4.96 60.60
N TYR A 315 4.59 6.16 60.03
CA TYR A 315 5.60 7.18 60.27
C TYR A 315 5.06 8.17 61.31
N LEU A 316 5.75 8.28 62.44
CA LEU A 316 5.43 9.22 63.51
C LEU A 316 6.58 10.23 63.61
N VAL A 317 6.26 11.51 63.52
CA VAL A 317 7.22 12.61 63.56
C VAL A 317 6.67 13.69 64.48
N GLU A 318 7.51 14.22 65.37
CA GLU A 318 7.10 15.25 66.35
C GLU A 318 7.04 16.67 65.77
N ASP A 319 7.71 16.91 64.64
CA ASP A 319 7.72 18.21 63.97
C ASP A 319 6.33 18.54 63.41
N GLU A 320 5.74 19.66 63.85
CA GLU A 320 4.43 20.14 63.37
C GLU A 320 4.41 20.45 61.86
N LYS A 321 5.58 20.62 61.23
CA LYS A 321 5.72 20.79 59.77
C LYS A 321 5.88 19.47 59.02
N ALA A 322 5.88 18.34 59.73
CA ALA A 322 5.97 17.03 59.12
C ALA A 322 4.67 16.69 58.39
N ASP A 323 4.78 16.35 57.11
CA ASP A 323 3.65 15.94 56.28
C ASP A 323 4.14 14.83 55.36
N LEU A 324 3.31 13.81 55.14
CA LEU A 324 3.60 12.70 54.24
C LEU A 324 2.36 12.42 53.40
N LYS A 325 2.46 12.67 52.09
CA LYS A 325 1.33 12.56 51.17
C LYS A 325 1.75 11.99 49.83
N TYR A 326 0.84 11.29 49.18
CA TYR A 326 0.98 10.96 47.77
C TYR A 326 0.67 12.20 46.95
N VAL A 327 1.62 12.60 46.13
CA VAL A 327 1.48 13.65 45.13
C VAL A 327 1.09 12.98 43.82
N GLU A 328 -0.12 13.30 43.38
CA GLU A 328 -0.65 12.88 42.09
C GLU A 328 -0.85 14.11 41.21
N HIS A 329 -0.69 13.90 39.91
CA HIS A 329 -1.06 14.85 38.88
C HIS A 329 -2.59 14.99 38.85
N THR A 330 -3.11 16.17 38.51
CA THR A 330 -4.57 16.44 38.52
C THR A 330 -5.37 15.68 37.44
N GLY A 331 -4.74 14.79 36.66
CA GLY A 331 -5.36 13.99 35.61
C GLY A 331 -5.71 14.73 34.31
N LYS A 332 -5.93 16.04 34.35
CA LYS A 332 -6.49 16.82 33.21
C LYS A 332 -5.74 16.65 31.89
N SER A 333 -4.41 16.65 31.90
CA SER A 333 -3.61 16.46 30.67
C SER A 333 -3.72 15.05 30.10
N ILE A 334 -3.91 14.05 30.96
CA ILE A 334 -4.12 12.64 30.54
C ILE A 334 -5.49 12.47 29.92
N GLU A 335 -6.51 13.11 30.49
CA GLU A 335 -7.86 13.14 29.92
C GLU A 335 -7.86 13.83 28.55
N ALA A 336 -7.14 14.96 28.43
CA ALA A 336 -6.97 15.65 27.16
C ALA A 336 -6.29 14.78 26.09
N GLY A 337 -5.20 14.08 26.44
CA GLY A 337 -4.52 13.15 25.53
C GLY A 337 -5.41 11.96 25.12
N SER A 338 -6.20 11.41 26.04
CA SER A 338 -7.17 10.36 25.73
C SER A 338 -8.25 10.85 24.76
N LYS A 339 -8.69 12.11 24.89
CA LYS A 339 -9.67 12.71 23.98
C LYS A 339 -9.07 12.97 22.61
N ASP A 340 -7.84 13.47 22.53
CA ASP A 340 -7.12 13.68 21.27
C ASP A 340 -7.01 12.38 20.46
N ILE A 341 -6.58 11.28 21.10
CA ILE A 341 -6.54 9.94 20.48
C ILE A 341 -7.92 9.54 19.95
N SER A 342 -8.97 9.73 20.75
CA SER A 342 -10.35 9.40 20.35
C SER A 342 -10.82 10.23 19.13
N ASP A 343 -10.44 11.52 19.07
CA ASP A 343 -10.75 12.41 17.96
C ASP A 343 -9.97 12.01 16.69
N ILE A 344 -8.70 11.59 16.83
CA ILE A 344 -7.91 11.04 15.72
C ILE A 344 -8.54 9.75 15.19
N GLU A 345 -8.91 8.80 16.06
CA GLU A 345 -9.57 7.55 15.67
C GLU A 345 -10.89 7.79 14.93
N ASN A 346 -11.67 8.79 15.36
CA ASN A 346 -12.89 9.20 14.66
C ASN A 346 -12.59 9.75 13.25
N LYS A 347 -11.57 10.60 13.10
CA LYS A 347 -11.15 11.12 11.79
C LYS A 347 -10.62 10.00 10.88
N MET A 348 -9.84 9.07 11.42
CA MET A 348 -9.35 7.90 10.69
C MET A 348 -10.52 7.04 10.19
N ARG A 349 -11.54 6.83 11.02
CA ARG A 349 -12.77 6.11 10.60
C ARG A 349 -13.48 6.81 9.45
N ILE A 350 -13.55 8.14 9.47
CA ILE A 350 -14.18 8.93 8.39
C ILE A 350 -13.40 8.77 7.09
N LEU A 351 -12.08 9.03 7.11
CA LEU A 351 -11.22 8.92 5.92
C LEU A 351 -11.19 7.48 5.38
N GLY A 352 -11.10 6.48 6.26
CA GLY A 352 -11.07 5.08 5.83
C GLY A 352 -12.37 4.60 5.18
N ASN A 353 -13.51 5.23 5.50
CA ASN A 353 -14.80 4.93 4.89
C ASN A 353 -15.09 5.77 3.65
N GLN A 354 -14.37 6.88 3.43
CA GLN A 354 -14.61 7.80 2.33
C GLN A 354 -14.65 7.11 0.95
N PRO A 355 -13.78 6.13 0.63
CA PRO A 355 -13.84 5.46 -0.67
C PRO A 355 -15.12 4.67 -0.94
N LEU A 356 -15.88 4.34 0.11
CA LEU A 356 -17.13 3.58 0.02
C LEU A 356 -18.36 4.49 -0.12
N ILE A 357 -18.23 5.78 0.17
CA ILE A 357 -19.34 6.73 0.14
C ILE A 357 -19.64 7.10 -1.32
N LYS A 358 -20.92 7.07 -1.69
CA LYS A 358 -21.45 7.58 -2.96
C LYS A 358 -21.63 9.10 -2.84
N GLU A 359 -21.04 9.88 -3.75
CA GLU A 359 -21.21 11.34 -3.76
C GLU A 359 -22.59 11.77 -4.29
N THR A 360 -23.52 12.15 -3.41
CA THR A 360 -24.83 12.67 -3.83
C THR A 360 -24.72 14.15 -4.25
N PRO A 361 -25.16 14.55 -5.46
CA PRO A 361 -25.20 15.97 -5.83
C PRO A 361 -26.16 16.75 -4.92
N GLN A 362 -25.72 17.90 -4.40
CA GLN A 362 -26.42 18.68 -3.37
C GLN A 362 -27.72 19.39 -3.82
N THR A 363 -28.17 19.27 -5.08
CA THR A 363 -29.32 20.02 -5.60
C THR A 363 -30.53 19.12 -5.87
N ALA A 364 -31.64 19.38 -5.17
CA ALA A 364 -32.91 18.62 -5.19
C ALA A 364 -33.59 18.50 -6.59
N THR A 365 -33.08 19.18 -7.62
CA THR A 365 -33.58 19.07 -9.00
C THR A 365 -32.87 17.98 -9.81
N ALA A 366 -31.73 17.44 -9.32
CA ALA A 366 -30.96 16.37 -9.95
C ALA A 366 -31.27 14.97 -9.38
N GLU A 367 -31.94 14.89 -8.23
CA GLU A 367 -32.24 13.63 -7.52
C GLU A 367 -33.03 12.61 -8.36
N LYS A 368 -33.89 13.06 -9.28
CA LYS A 368 -34.71 12.16 -10.11
C LYS A 368 -34.03 11.65 -11.38
N ILE A 369 -32.83 12.13 -11.72
CA ILE A 369 -32.15 11.80 -12.98
C ILE A 369 -30.90 10.92 -12.76
N ASP A 370 -30.31 10.88 -11.56
CA ASP A 370 -28.92 10.42 -11.37
C ASP A 370 -28.70 9.29 -10.34
N GLU A 371 -29.73 8.60 -9.84
CA GLU A 371 -29.54 7.44 -8.92
C GLU A 371 -28.64 6.33 -9.52
N ASN A 372 -28.57 6.21 -10.85
CA ASN A 372 -27.70 5.27 -11.57
C ASN A 372 -26.28 5.79 -11.85
N ARG A 373 -25.93 7.02 -11.48
CA ARG A 373 -24.63 7.64 -11.86
C ARG A 373 -23.67 7.90 -10.72
N THR A 374 -24.13 7.83 -9.47
CA THR A 374 -23.22 7.99 -8.35
C THR A 374 -22.49 6.68 -8.05
N VAL A 375 -21.27 6.57 -8.56
CA VAL A 375 -20.32 5.51 -8.19
C VAL A 375 -19.42 5.98 -7.03
N SER A 376 -19.09 5.10 -6.10
CA SER A 376 -18.09 5.38 -5.07
C SER A 376 -16.66 5.34 -5.65
N GLN A 377 -15.68 5.87 -4.92
CA GLN A 377 -14.28 5.83 -5.37
C GLN A 377 -13.79 4.38 -5.55
N LEU A 378 -14.15 3.49 -4.63
CA LEU A 378 -13.80 2.06 -4.74
C LEU A 378 -14.41 1.43 -6.00
N GLN A 379 -15.66 1.77 -6.34
CA GLN A 379 -16.29 1.29 -7.59
C GLN A 379 -15.52 1.76 -8.81
N SER A 380 -15.10 3.04 -8.84
CA SER A 380 -14.29 3.58 -9.92
C SER A 380 -12.91 2.90 -10.05
N TRP A 381 -12.28 2.56 -8.93
CA TRP A 381 -11.02 1.80 -8.92
C TRP A 381 -11.21 0.38 -9.47
N VAL A 382 -12.29 -0.30 -9.08
CA VAL A 382 -12.63 -1.64 -9.59
C VAL A 382 -12.91 -1.61 -11.09
N HIS A 383 -13.68 -0.64 -11.59
CA HIS A 383 -13.90 -0.49 -13.04
C HIS A 383 -12.61 -0.21 -13.82
N SER A 384 -11.69 0.56 -13.24
CA SER A 384 -10.38 0.81 -13.85
C SER A 384 -9.51 -0.44 -13.87
N LEU A 385 -9.61 -1.26 -12.83
CA LEU A 385 -8.94 -2.55 -12.72
C LEU A 385 -9.48 -3.57 -13.73
N GLU A 386 -10.81 -3.73 -13.85
CA GLU A 386 -11.45 -4.60 -14.85
C GLU A 386 -10.95 -4.26 -16.26
N ARG A 387 -10.95 -2.98 -16.64
CA ARG A 387 -10.43 -2.53 -17.93
C ARG A 387 -8.96 -2.87 -18.11
N GLY A 388 -8.15 -2.69 -17.07
CA GLY A 388 -6.72 -2.99 -17.13
C GLY A 388 -6.44 -4.49 -17.28
N VAL A 389 -7.21 -5.33 -16.59
CA VAL A 389 -7.11 -6.79 -16.68
C VAL A 389 -7.58 -7.29 -18.05
N ASN A 390 -8.71 -6.78 -18.56
CA ASN A 390 -9.19 -7.14 -19.90
C ASN A 390 -8.17 -6.75 -20.98
N GLN A 391 -7.55 -5.57 -20.85
CA GLN A 391 -6.45 -5.17 -21.74
C GLN A 391 -5.22 -6.08 -21.62
N ALA A 392 -4.91 -6.57 -20.42
CA ALA A 392 -3.82 -7.53 -20.23
C ALA A 392 -4.13 -8.89 -20.88
N LEU A 393 -5.38 -9.35 -20.82
CA LEU A 393 -5.83 -10.55 -21.54
C LEU A 393 -5.81 -10.35 -23.06
N GLU A 394 -6.16 -9.17 -23.58
CA GLU A 394 -5.98 -8.83 -24.99
C GLU A 394 -4.50 -8.91 -25.42
N PHE A 395 -3.59 -8.42 -24.59
CA PHE A 395 -2.15 -8.54 -24.84
C PHE A 395 -1.69 -10.00 -24.80
N ALA A 396 -2.24 -10.82 -23.91
CA ALA A 396 -1.98 -12.26 -23.86
C ALA A 396 -2.46 -12.97 -25.13
N CYS A 397 -3.68 -12.65 -25.61
CA CYS A 397 -4.20 -13.14 -26.89
C CYS A 397 -3.27 -12.73 -28.05
N LYS A 398 -2.80 -11.48 -28.07
CA LYS A 398 -1.88 -10.99 -29.10
C LYS A 398 -0.56 -11.77 -29.11
N TRP A 399 0.01 -12.06 -27.94
CA TRP A 399 1.22 -12.89 -27.84
C TRP A 399 1.03 -14.28 -28.45
N ARG A 400 -0.15 -14.86 -28.27
CA ARG A 400 -0.52 -16.18 -28.79
C ARG A 400 -1.07 -16.13 -30.22
N SER A 401 -1.05 -14.96 -30.87
CA SER A 401 -1.66 -14.73 -32.18
C SER A 401 -3.14 -15.15 -32.26
N ILE A 402 -3.86 -15.01 -31.14
CA ILE A 402 -5.29 -15.30 -31.01
C ILE A 402 -6.07 -13.99 -31.18
N ILE A 403 -7.18 -14.04 -31.92
CA ILE A 403 -8.12 -12.91 -31.99
C ILE A 403 -8.98 -12.97 -30.72
N PRO A 404 -8.96 -11.94 -29.86
CA PRO A 404 -9.78 -11.93 -28.65
C PRO A 404 -11.27 -11.95 -29.02
N PRO A 405 -12.09 -12.82 -28.39
CA PRO A 405 -13.54 -12.81 -28.56
C PRO A 405 -14.15 -11.45 -28.18
N GLU A 406 -15.21 -11.02 -28.88
CA GLU A 406 -15.89 -9.74 -28.59
C GLU A 406 -16.46 -9.68 -27.16
N ASP A 407 -16.92 -10.82 -26.66
CA ASP A 407 -17.53 -10.97 -25.33
C ASP A 407 -16.52 -11.41 -24.25
N MET A 408 -15.21 -11.41 -24.54
CA MET A 408 -14.17 -11.75 -23.56
C MET A 408 -14.12 -10.68 -22.46
N GLN A 409 -14.46 -11.07 -21.23
CA GLN A 409 -14.48 -10.12 -20.11
C GLN A 409 -14.25 -10.77 -18.75
N VAL A 410 -13.56 -10.02 -17.88
CA VAL A 410 -13.50 -10.22 -16.44
C VAL A 410 -14.38 -9.18 -15.76
N GLU A 411 -15.35 -9.64 -14.99
CA GLU A 411 -16.21 -8.79 -14.16
C GLU A 411 -15.93 -9.04 -12.67
N ILE A 412 -15.80 -7.94 -11.93
CA ILE A 412 -15.55 -7.93 -10.50
C ILE A 412 -16.80 -7.36 -9.81
N TYR A 413 -17.22 -7.99 -8.72
CA TYR A 413 -18.35 -7.49 -7.96
C TYR A 413 -18.11 -6.05 -7.49
N ASN A 414 -19.01 -5.15 -7.90
CA ASN A 414 -18.87 -3.72 -7.68
C ASN A 414 -20.05 -3.09 -6.93
N ASP A 415 -21.09 -3.85 -6.57
CA ASP A 415 -22.20 -3.31 -5.79
C ASP A 415 -21.91 -3.34 -4.28
N PHE A 416 -21.30 -2.28 -3.75
CA PHE A 416 -20.93 -2.23 -2.33
C PHE A 416 -22.05 -1.73 -1.41
N GLU A 417 -23.26 -1.51 -1.94
CA GLU A 417 -24.40 -1.07 -1.14
C GLU A 417 -24.64 -2.01 0.04
N ALA A 418 -24.85 -1.42 1.22
CA ALA A 418 -25.04 -2.08 2.50
C ALA A 418 -23.76 -2.57 3.20
N ASN A 419 -23.20 -1.67 4.03
CA ASN A 419 -22.79 -1.96 5.42
C ASN A 419 -22.17 -0.75 6.13
N ILE A 420 -22.29 0.47 5.57
CA ILE A 420 -21.64 1.67 6.13
C ILE A 420 -22.42 2.25 7.33
N LEU A 421 -23.71 1.93 7.47
CA LEU A 421 -24.53 2.36 8.62
C LEU A 421 -24.73 1.20 9.60
N GLY A 422 -23.73 1.02 10.47
CA GLY A 422 -23.84 0.13 11.62
C GLY A 422 -25.02 0.50 12.52
N GLY A 423 -25.87 -0.49 12.84
CA GLY A 423 -26.87 -0.47 13.91
C GLY A 423 -28.14 0.35 13.68
N THR A 424 -28.03 1.59 13.18
CA THR A 424 -29.17 2.54 13.14
C THR A 424 -30.19 2.22 12.05
N ASP A 425 -29.75 1.65 10.92
CA ASP A 425 -30.64 1.26 9.83
C ASP A 425 -31.54 0.09 10.20
N LYS A 426 -31.08 -0.83 11.06
CA LYS A 426 -31.90 -1.95 11.55
C LYS A 426 -33.02 -1.44 12.46
N ASP A 427 -32.68 -0.55 13.38
CA ASP A 427 -33.65 0.09 14.27
C ASP A 427 -34.62 0.97 13.49
N LEU A 428 -34.15 1.66 12.43
CA LEU A 428 -35.00 2.45 11.56
C LEU A 428 -35.95 1.56 10.74
N LEU A 429 -35.45 0.50 10.11
CA LEU A 429 -36.28 -0.46 9.35
C LEU A 429 -37.29 -1.18 10.26
N LEU A 430 -36.88 -1.55 11.47
CA LEU A 430 -37.76 -2.12 12.48
C LEU A 430 -38.84 -1.12 12.91
N LYS A 431 -38.48 0.14 13.14
CA LYS A 431 -39.43 1.22 13.45
C LYS A 431 -40.39 1.50 12.28
N MET A 432 -39.89 1.52 11.04
CA MET A 432 -40.73 1.68 9.84
C MET A 432 -41.70 0.51 9.67
N ARG A 433 -41.26 -0.72 9.98
CA ARG A 433 -42.14 -1.90 9.99
C ARG A 433 -43.18 -1.83 11.10
N GLN A 434 -42.79 -1.43 12.31
CA GLN A 434 -43.68 -1.23 13.46
C GLN A 434 -44.70 -0.11 13.21
N ALA A 435 -44.31 0.94 12.48
CA ALA A 435 -45.17 2.04 12.07
C ALA A 435 -46.11 1.69 10.90
N GLY A 436 -45.92 0.54 10.24
CA GLY A 436 -46.76 0.09 9.13
C GLY A 436 -46.41 0.68 7.76
N GLU A 437 -45.31 1.43 7.65
CA GLU A 437 -44.86 2.11 6.43
C GLU A 437 -44.28 1.14 5.38
N ILE A 438 -43.84 -0.05 5.81
CA ILE A 438 -43.32 -1.10 4.93
C ILE A 438 -43.98 -2.46 5.23
N THR A 439 -44.19 -3.25 4.18
CA THR A 439 -44.72 -4.61 4.28
C THR A 439 -43.67 -5.58 4.84
N ALA A 440 -44.13 -6.71 5.40
CA ALA A 440 -43.23 -7.74 5.92
C ALA A 440 -42.30 -8.31 4.83
N GLU A 441 -42.80 -8.45 3.61
CA GLU A 441 -42.01 -8.92 2.47
C GLU A 441 -40.91 -7.93 2.07
N ARG A 442 -41.23 -6.63 2.01
CA ARG A 442 -40.25 -5.58 1.69
C ARG A 442 -39.21 -5.42 2.79
N PHE A 443 -39.61 -5.57 4.06
CA PHE A 443 -38.69 -5.62 5.18
C PHE A 443 -37.72 -6.79 5.09
N LEU A 444 -38.20 -8.02 4.82
CA LEU A 444 -37.34 -9.20 4.68
C LEU A 444 -36.39 -9.09 3.49
N ARG A 445 -36.86 -8.57 2.36
CA ARG A 445 -36.03 -8.35 1.17
C ARG A 445 -34.92 -7.32 1.43
N GLU A 446 -35.23 -6.23 2.14
CA GLU A 446 -34.22 -5.24 2.55
C GLU A 446 -33.25 -5.80 3.60
N MET A 447 -33.70 -6.66 4.52
CA MET A 447 -32.81 -7.34 5.46
C MET A 447 -31.86 -8.32 4.76
N GLN A 448 -32.38 -9.12 3.82
CA GLN A 448 -31.58 -10.06 3.02
C GLN A 448 -30.58 -9.34 2.11
N ARG A 449 -31.01 -8.26 1.42
CA ARG A 449 -30.12 -7.43 0.58
C ARG A 449 -28.96 -6.83 1.39
N ARG A 450 -29.20 -6.52 2.66
CA ARG A 450 -28.21 -5.91 3.56
C ARG A 450 -27.37 -6.95 4.33
N ALA A 451 -27.49 -8.24 4.01
CA ALA A 451 -26.77 -9.36 4.63
C ALA A 451 -26.91 -9.43 6.16
N VAL A 452 -28.15 -9.33 6.66
CA VAL A 452 -28.50 -9.43 8.10
C VAL A 452 -29.52 -10.53 8.33
#